data_AF-A0A7S3AK67-F1
#
_entry.id   AF-A0A7S3AK67-F1
#
_cell.length_a   1.000
_cell.length_b   1.000
_cell.length_c   1.000
_cell.angle_alpha   90.00
_cell.angle_beta   90.00
_cell.angle_gamma   90.00
#
_symmetry.space_group_name_H-M   'P 1'
#
loop_
_entity.id
_entity.type
_entity.pdbx_description
1 polymer ?
#
loop_
_entity_poly.entity_id
_entity_poly.type
_entity_poly.pdbx_seq_one_letter_code
_entity_poly.pdbx_strand_id
1 'polypeptide(L)'
;MGERERRLSAARTRILEENLTLKCPRCKQAFFDFQGCTALDCSRCSCKFCGWCLHDCGDKDAHPHVANCDVKPPECDVFYPRPLERFNRHWRERKAMLVRQTLNEMLHDDAERAEVREALREHLQEFAHLL
;
A
#
# COMPACT_ATOMS: atom_id res chain seq x y z
N MET A 1 14.26 -10.77 24.87
CA MET A 1 13.47 -9.80 24.09
C MET A 1 12.40 -9.18 24.99
N GLY A 2 12.54 -7.91 25.33
CA GLY A 2 11.54 -7.19 26.15
C GLY A 2 10.23 -6.96 25.39
N GLU A 3 9.13 -6.64 26.10
CA GLU A 3 7.84 -6.32 25.48
C GLU A 3 7.94 -5.13 24.51
N ARG A 4 8.63 -4.07 24.93
CA ARG A 4 8.92 -2.90 24.09
C ARG A 4 9.65 -3.28 22.80
N GLU A 5 10.72 -4.05 22.93
CA GLU A 5 11.55 -4.49 21.80
C GLU A 5 10.74 -5.33 20.79
N ARG A 6 9.89 -6.24 21.28
CA ARG A 6 8.97 -7.01 20.44
C ARG A 6 7.99 -6.09 19.69
N ARG A 7 7.47 -5.05 20.34
CA ARG A 7 6.56 -4.08 19.74
C ARG A 7 7.23 -3.25 18.64
N LEU A 8 8.42 -2.72 18.90
CA LEU A 8 9.19 -1.96 17.90
C LEU A 8 9.54 -2.83 16.69
N SER A 9 9.98 -4.07 16.92
CA SER A 9 10.25 -5.03 15.85
C SER A 9 9.01 -5.37 15.03
N ALA A 10 7.86 -5.58 15.68
CA ALA A 10 6.59 -5.85 15.02
C ALA A 10 6.10 -4.64 14.22
N ALA A 11 6.23 -3.42 14.74
CA ALA A 11 5.86 -2.19 14.03
C ALA A 11 6.71 -1.98 12.77
N ARG A 12 8.03 -2.20 12.88
CA ARG A 12 8.95 -2.13 11.72
C ARG A 12 8.56 -3.15 10.64
N THR A 13 8.31 -4.39 11.05
CA THR A 13 7.90 -5.47 10.15
C THR A 13 6.59 -5.14 9.46
N ARG A 14 5.56 -4.67 10.21
CA ARG A 14 4.27 -4.27 9.63
C ARG A 14 4.45 -3.16 8.60
N ILE A 15 5.22 -2.12 8.92
CA ILE A 15 5.49 -1.00 8.00
C ILE A 15 6.09 -1.49 6.69
N LEU A 16 7.19 -2.25 6.76
CA LEU A 16 7.90 -2.71 5.57
C LEU A 16 7.06 -3.70 4.74
N GLU A 17 6.53 -4.71 5.41
CA GLU A 17 5.89 -5.83 4.74
C GLU A 17 4.44 -5.51 4.35
N GLU A 18 3.66 -4.83 5.18
CA GLU A 18 2.22 -4.65 4.98
C GLU A 18 1.83 -3.25 4.49
N ASN A 19 2.55 -2.20 4.90
CA ASN A 19 2.16 -0.83 4.57
C ASN A 19 2.84 -0.33 3.29
N LEU A 20 4.14 -0.59 3.11
CA LEU A 20 4.93 -0.08 1.98
C LEU A 20 4.91 -0.99 0.75
N THR A 21 4.62 -2.28 0.95
CA THR A 21 4.61 -3.28 -0.11
C THR A 21 3.19 -3.50 -0.64
N LEU A 22 2.99 -3.33 -1.95
CA LEU A 22 1.71 -3.65 -2.58
C LEU A 22 1.54 -5.16 -2.67
N LYS A 23 0.36 -5.65 -2.31
CA LYS A 23 0.08 -7.08 -2.20
C LYS A 23 -1.26 -7.44 -2.82
N CYS A 24 -1.32 -8.63 -3.38
CA CYS A 24 -2.57 -9.26 -3.77
C CYS A 24 -3.54 -9.26 -2.58
N PRO A 25 -4.79 -8.79 -2.76
CA PRO A 25 -5.75 -8.70 -1.65
C PRO A 25 -6.10 -10.08 -1.07
N ARG A 26 -6.04 -11.13 -1.90
CA ARG A 26 -6.35 -12.51 -1.53
C ARG A 26 -5.18 -13.24 -0.86
N CYS A 27 -4.12 -13.54 -1.63
CA CYS A 27 -3.03 -14.40 -1.17
C CYS A 27 -1.84 -13.65 -0.57
N LYS A 28 -1.89 -12.31 -0.52
CA LYS A 28 -0.83 -11.44 0.02
C LYS A 28 0.52 -11.50 -0.71
N GLN A 29 0.57 -12.13 -1.88
CA GLN A 29 1.74 -12.09 -2.76
C GLN A 29 2.07 -10.64 -3.12
N ALA A 30 3.31 -10.22 -2.85
CA ALA A 30 3.80 -8.91 -3.25
C ALA A 30 3.79 -8.78 -4.78
N PHE A 31 3.46 -7.58 -5.27
CA PHE A 31 3.56 -7.23 -6.67
C PHE A 31 4.18 -5.85 -6.82
N PHE A 32 4.96 -5.68 -7.90
CA PHE A 32 5.61 -4.43 -8.28
C PHE A 32 5.42 -4.23 -9.77
N ASP A 33 5.46 -2.98 -10.23
CA ASP A 33 5.57 -2.57 -11.63
C ASP A 33 4.78 -3.42 -12.64
N PHE A 34 3.49 -3.12 -12.79
CA PHE A 34 2.66 -3.69 -13.85
C PHE A 34 2.67 -2.79 -15.09
N GLN A 35 2.65 -3.41 -16.27
CA GLN A 35 2.45 -2.71 -17.54
C GLN A 35 1.02 -2.94 -18.05
N GLY A 36 0.43 -1.90 -18.64
CA GLY A 36 -0.92 -1.97 -19.18
C GLY A 36 -1.98 -1.44 -18.22
N CYS A 37 -3.16 -2.07 -18.21
CA CYS A 37 -4.29 -1.60 -17.41
C CYS A 37 -4.14 -1.93 -15.91
N THR A 38 -4.96 -1.28 -15.09
CA THR A 38 -5.06 -1.47 -13.64
C THR A 38 -6.02 -2.60 -13.25
N ALA A 39 -6.49 -3.42 -14.20
CA ALA A 39 -7.17 -4.68 -13.94
C ALA A 39 -6.13 -5.79 -13.82
N LEU A 40 -5.60 -5.98 -12.61
CA LEU A 40 -4.44 -6.83 -12.34
C LEU A 40 -4.86 -8.28 -12.15
N ASP A 41 -3.95 -9.19 -12.50
CA ASP A 41 -4.05 -10.62 -12.25
C ASP A 41 -2.92 -11.08 -11.32
N CYS A 42 -3.27 -11.81 -10.27
CA CYS A 42 -2.29 -12.39 -9.38
C CYS A 42 -1.66 -13.65 -9.99
N SER A 43 -0.36 -13.61 -10.28
CA SER A 43 0.39 -14.76 -10.81
C SER A 43 0.40 -16.00 -9.92
N ARG A 44 0.07 -15.87 -8.62
CA ARG A 44 0.08 -16.98 -7.67
C ARG A 44 -1.28 -17.65 -7.46
N CYS A 45 -2.34 -16.85 -7.32
CA CYS A 45 -3.68 -17.37 -6.99
C CYS A 45 -4.73 -17.07 -8.06
N SER A 46 -4.32 -16.44 -9.17
CA SER A 46 -5.14 -16.11 -10.35
C SER A 46 -6.35 -15.22 -10.08
N CYS A 47 -6.47 -14.65 -8.88
CA CYS A 47 -7.50 -13.65 -8.61
C CYS A 47 -7.25 -12.40 -9.43
N LYS A 48 -8.32 -11.77 -9.90
CA LYS A 48 -8.27 -10.46 -10.52
C LYS A 48 -8.56 -9.38 -9.48
N PHE A 49 -7.90 -8.24 -9.57
CA PHE A 49 -8.11 -7.17 -8.61
C PHE A 49 -7.79 -5.79 -9.21
N CYS A 50 -8.30 -4.75 -8.55
CA CYS A 50 -8.09 -3.38 -8.98
C CYS A 50 -6.74 -2.82 -8.48
N GLY A 51 -5.92 -2.29 -9.38
CA GLY A 51 -4.65 -1.66 -9.06
C GLY A 51 -4.76 -0.30 -8.36
N TRP A 52 -5.95 0.32 -8.30
CA TRP A 52 -6.18 1.55 -7.54
C TRP A 52 -6.55 1.26 -6.08
N CYS A 53 -7.53 0.38 -5.83
CA CYS A 53 -8.07 0.16 -4.48
C CYS A 53 -7.71 -1.19 -3.85
N LEU A 54 -7.14 -2.13 -4.62
CA LEU A 54 -6.92 -3.53 -4.27
C LEU A 54 -8.20 -4.31 -3.94
N HIS A 55 -9.33 -3.95 -4.55
CA HIS A 55 -10.55 -4.76 -4.43
C HIS A 55 -10.36 -6.12 -5.12
N ASP A 56 -10.55 -7.21 -4.37
CA ASP A 56 -10.55 -8.58 -4.91
C ASP A 56 -11.81 -8.79 -5.77
N CYS A 57 -11.63 -8.95 -7.08
CA CYS A 57 -12.70 -9.13 -8.06
C CYS A 57 -13.03 -10.61 -8.31
N GLY A 58 -12.51 -11.54 -7.51
CA GLY A 58 -12.75 -12.94 -7.75
C GLY A 58 -11.84 -13.52 -8.84
N ASP A 59 -12.36 -14.51 -9.53
CA ASP A 59 -11.73 -15.10 -10.72
C ASP A 59 -12.35 -14.52 -12.01
N LYS A 60 -13.17 -13.46 -11.86
CA LYS A 60 -13.87 -12.76 -12.94
C LYS A 60 -13.08 -11.56 -13.40
N ASP A 61 -13.50 -11.00 -14.54
CA ASP A 61 -12.92 -9.78 -15.07
C ASP A 61 -12.98 -8.60 -14.08
N ALA A 62 -11.84 -7.96 -13.83
CA ALA A 62 -11.72 -6.78 -12.97
C ALA A 62 -11.97 -5.46 -13.70
N HIS A 63 -12.04 -5.45 -15.05
CA HIS A 63 -12.28 -4.23 -15.82
C HIS A 63 -13.57 -3.49 -15.42
N PRO A 64 -14.71 -4.14 -15.13
CA PRO A 64 -15.92 -3.45 -14.69
C PRO A 64 -15.72 -2.67 -13.39
N HIS A 65 -14.97 -3.24 -12.43
CA HIS A 65 -14.61 -2.52 -11.20
C HIS A 65 -13.65 -1.38 -11.50
N VAL A 66 -12.59 -1.63 -12.28
CA VAL A 66 -11.58 -0.61 -12.62
C VAL A 66 -12.22 0.60 -13.31
N ALA A 67 -13.15 0.38 -14.24
CA ALA A 67 -13.87 1.44 -14.93
C ALA A 67 -14.65 2.34 -13.97
N ASN A 68 -15.22 1.76 -12.91
CA ASN A 68 -16.13 2.41 -11.96
C ASN A 68 -15.54 2.52 -10.54
N CYS A 69 -14.20 2.53 -10.40
CA CYS A 69 -13.57 2.45 -9.10
C CYS A 69 -13.74 3.75 -8.30
N ASP A 70 -14.40 3.70 -7.15
CA ASP A 70 -14.74 4.88 -6.35
C ASP A 70 -13.53 5.68 -5.84
N VAL A 71 -12.36 5.04 -5.70
CA VAL A 71 -11.14 5.73 -5.25
C VAL A 71 -10.35 6.34 -6.40
N LYS A 72 -10.68 5.98 -7.64
CA LYS A 72 -9.99 6.48 -8.84
C LYS A 72 -10.60 7.84 -9.20
N PRO A 73 -9.80 8.91 -9.26
CA PRO A 73 -10.32 10.21 -9.67
C PRO A 73 -10.95 10.17 -11.08
N PRO A 74 -12.08 10.86 -11.32
CA PRO A 74 -12.80 10.80 -12.58
C PRO A 74 -12.00 11.36 -13.77
N GLU A 75 -11.00 12.20 -13.52
CA GLU A 75 -10.09 12.74 -14.53
C GLU A 75 -8.97 11.76 -14.97
N CYS A 76 -8.84 10.61 -14.32
CA CYS A 76 -7.88 9.58 -14.72
C CYS A 76 -8.44 8.73 -15.88
N ASP A 77 -7.53 8.11 -16.61
CA ASP A 77 -7.85 7.13 -17.64
C ASP A 77 -8.70 5.98 -17.07
N VAL A 78 -9.63 5.50 -17.89
CA VAL A 78 -10.60 4.47 -17.49
C VAL A 78 -9.90 3.19 -17.05
N PHE A 79 -8.82 2.78 -17.72
CA PHE A 79 -8.18 1.49 -17.48
C PHE A 79 -6.72 1.63 -17.08
N TYR A 80 -6.01 2.62 -17.58
CA TYR A 80 -4.58 2.75 -17.41
C TYR A 80 -4.23 3.63 -16.20
N PRO A 81 -3.04 3.45 -15.60
CA PRO A 81 -2.58 4.32 -14.51
C PRO A 81 -2.11 5.67 -15.09
N ARG A 82 -3.02 6.40 -15.74
CA ARG A 82 -2.75 7.69 -16.39
C ARG A 82 -3.70 8.77 -15.88
N PRO A 83 -3.20 9.99 -15.59
CA PRO A 83 -1.78 10.37 -15.54
C PRO A 83 -1.01 9.61 -14.45
N LEU A 84 0.20 9.14 -14.74
CA LEU A 84 0.99 8.29 -13.83
C LEU A 84 1.30 8.99 -12.51
N GLU A 85 1.49 10.31 -12.55
CA GLU A 85 1.65 11.16 -11.37
C GLU A 85 0.48 11.05 -10.38
N ARG A 86 -0.77 10.89 -10.85
CA ARG A 86 -1.95 10.76 -9.98
C ARG A 86 -1.99 9.39 -9.34
N PHE A 87 -1.66 8.36 -10.11
CA PHE A 87 -1.55 6.99 -9.60
C PHE A 87 -0.47 6.87 -8.53
N ASN A 88 0.71 7.41 -8.80
CA ASN A 88 1.82 7.44 -7.85
C ASN A 88 1.48 8.26 -6.61
N ARG A 89 0.83 9.42 -6.77
CA ARG A 89 0.37 10.25 -5.64
C ARG A 89 -0.63 9.50 -4.76
N HIS A 90 -1.64 8.85 -5.35
CA HIS A 90 -2.62 8.05 -4.61
C HIS A 90 -1.93 6.98 -3.74
N TRP A 91 -1.02 6.21 -4.33
CA TRP A 91 -0.29 5.18 -3.59
C TRP A 91 0.64 5.76 -2.55
N ARG A 92 1.28 6.90 -2.82
CA ARG A 92 2.14 7.59 -1.86
C ARG A 92 1.36 8.03 -0.63
N GLU A 93 0.21 8.67 -0.84
CA GLU A 93 -0.68 9.14 0.23
C GLU A 93 -1.27 7.98 1.03
N ARG A 94 -1.72 6.92 0.34
CA ARG A 94 -2.27 5.73 0.99
C ARG A 94 -1.23 5.02 1.85
N LYS A 95 -0.02 4.81 1.35
CA LYS A 95 1.08 4.21 2.12
C LYS A 95 1.43 5.07 3.34
N ALA A 96 1.54 6.39 3.19
CA ALA A 96 1.80 7.29 4.31
C ALA A 96 0.70 7.21 5.38
N MET A 97 -0.57 7.19 4.98
CA MET A 97 -1.71 7.03 5.89
C MET A 97 -1.61 5.71 6.68
N LEU A 98 -1.32 4.60 6.00
CA LEU A 98 -1.16 3.29 6.62
C LEU A 98 0.03 3.26 7.60
N VAL A 99 1.14 3.91 7.27
CA VAL A 99 2.30 4.04 8.17
C VAL A 99 1.94 4.84 9.42
N ARG A 100 1.30 6.01 9.28
CA ARG A 100 0.82 6.82 10.42
C ARG A 100 -0.12 6.00 11.32
N GLN A 101 -1.06 5.27 10.72
CA GLN A 101 -1.97 4.39 11.46
C GLN A 101 -1.20 3.34 12.27
N THR A 102 -0.20 2.69 11.67
CA THR A 102 0.62 1.69 12.35
C THR A 102 1.42 2.28 13.50
N LEU A 103 2.04 3.45 13.30
CA LEU A 103 2.77 4.17 14.36
C LEU A 103 1.85 4.56 15.53
N ASN A 104 0.61 4.94 15.26
CA ASN A 104 -0.35 5.34 16.29
C ASN A 104 -0.98 4.14 17.02
N GLU A 105 -1.26 3.05 16.31
CA GLU A 105 -1.86 1.83 16.87
C GLU A 105 -0.87 1.02 17.70
N MET A 106 0.39 0.96 17.26
CA MET A 106 1.38 0.05 17.83
C MET A 106 2.38 0.73 18.74
N LEU A 107 2.53 2.06 18.75
CA LEU A 107 3.58 2.73 19.56
C LEU A 107 2.95 3.73 20.53
N HIS A 108 3.43 3.69 21.77
CA HIS A 108 2.75 4.36 22.87
C HIS A 108 3.14 5.84 23.00
N ASP A 109 4.41 6.15 22.74
CA ASP A 109 4.98 7.48 22.93
C ASP A 109 5.76 7.96 21.70
N ASP A 110 6.10 9.25 21.71
CA ASP A 110 6.80 9.88 20.59
C ASP A 110 8.25 9.41 20.46
N ALA A 111 8.86 8.90 21.53
CA ALA A 111 10.21 8.36 21.48
C ALA A 111 10.24 7.01 20.73
N GLU A 112 9.28 6.13 20.98
CA GLU A 112 9.09 4.89 20.22
C GLU A 112 8.81 5.18 18.73
N ARG A 113 7.94 6.16 18.44
CA ARG A 113 7.63 6.58 17.06
C ARG A 113 8.85 7.14 16.34
N ALA A 114 9.63 7.99 17.01
CA ALA A 114 10.87 8.55 16.49
C ALA A 114 11.90 7.43 16.22
N GLU A 115 12.04 6.46 17.13
CA GLU A 115 12.95 5.33 16.96
C GLU A 115 12.59 4.46 15.75
N VAL A 116 11.29 4.19 15.53
CA VAL A 116 10.85 3.43 14.35
C VAL A 116 11.03 4.24 13.05
N ARG A 117 10.69 5.53 13.06
CA ARG A 117 10.91 6.42 11.90
C ARG A 117 12.39 6.49 11.53
N GLU A 118 13.26 6.59 12.52
CA GLU A 118 14.71 6.63 12.32
C GLU A 118 15.24 5.31 11.77
N ALA A 119 14.83 4.18 12.35
CA ALA A 119 15.22 2.86 11.86
C ALA A 119 14.75 2.56 10.44
N LEU A 120 13.69 3.23 9.97
CA LEU A 120 13.14 3.07 8.63
C LEU A 120 13.37 4.29 7.73
N ARG A 121 14.31 5.19 8.09
CA ARG A 121 14.50 6.48 7.42
C ARG A 121 14.62 6.36 5.91
N GLU A 122 15.42 5.42 5.42
CA GLU A 122 15.65 5.22 3.97
C GLU A 122 14.37 4.80 3.25
N HIS A 123 13.55 3.94 3.86
CA HIS A 123 12.26 3.51 3.31
C HIS A 123 11.18 4.60 3.39
N LEU A 124 11.30 5.49 4.38
CA LEU A 124 10.32 6.54 4.63
C LEU A 124 10.64 7.87 3.96
N GLN A 125 11.82 8.00 3.34
CA GLN A 125 12.31 9.25 2.74
C GLN A 125 11.34 9.81 1.69
N GLU A 126 10.75 8.94 0.85
CA GLU A 126 9.77 9.38 -0.14
C GLU A 126 8.45 9.86 0.49
N PHE A 127 8.19 9.56 1.76
CA PHE A 127 6.98 9.99 2.48
C PHE A 127 7.26 11.11 3.50
N ALA A 128 8.47 11.67 3.56
CA ALA A 128 8.90 12.58 4.64
C ALA A 128 8.03 13.83 4.83
N HIS A 129 7.43 14.36 3.74
CA HIS A 129 6.49 15.49 3.79
C HIS A 129 5.07 15.11 4.25
N LEU A 130 4.81 13.82 4.46
CA LEU A 130 3.55 13.27 4.94
C LEU A 130 3.72 12.69 6.36
N LEU A 131 4.83 12.08 6.72
CA LEU A 131 4.96 11.39 8.00
C LEU A 131 5.42 12.26 9.15
#